data_AF-A0A0P1G5M8-F1
#
_entry.id   AF-A0A0P1G5M8-F1
#
_cell.length_a   1.000
_cell.length_b   1.000
_cell.length_c   1.000
_cell.angle_alpha   90.00
_cell.angle_beta   90.00
_cell.angle_gamma   90.00
#
_symmetry.space_group_name_H-M   'P 1'
#
loop_
_entity.id
_entity.type
_entity.pdbx_description
1 polymer ?
#
loop_
_entity_poly.entity_id
_entity_poly.type
_entity_poly.pdbx_seq_one_letter_code
_entity_poly.pdbx_strand_id
1 'polypeptide(L)'
;MTVHQPTFSDAGLAAASGKAGATADPALEVAPFARLAIGESAYEVGTVKTDTEAVNREILAFRSVGDEAWKQLKAGLDDGWRPVAAEVVRNTRDALHDYVRMHMIRRSGKFHAGDKVSLTLFGFDWEVRVSSDGKRVQVKLPETAWEEVDRALVQEYSDMKELAIAALIRFSPSIHKVFEDDVDAWALRLAAGASVTPIM
;
A
#
# COMPACT_ATOMS: atom_id res chain seq x y z
N MET A 1 -6.25 15.04 -21.56
CA MET A 1 -6.77 14.61 -20.24
C MET A 1 -6.06 13.32 -19.88
N THR A 2 -4.89 13.41 -19.26
CA THR A 2 -4.06 12.26 -18.91
C THR A 2 -4.56 11.74 -17.57
N VAL A 3 -5.25 10.59 -17.59
CA VAL A 3 -5.72 9.93 -16.38
C VAL A 3 -4.51 9.22 -15.76
N HIS A 4 -3.83 9.90 -14.82
CA HIS A 4 -2.74 9.28 -14.05
C HIS A 4 -3.35 8.37 -12.99
N GLN A 5 -3.13 7.06 -13.18
CA GLN A 5 -3.55 6.01 -12.26
C GLN A 5 -3.09 6.35 -10.82
N PRO A 6 -3.89 6.02 -9.80
CA PRO A 6 -3.38 5.98 -8.44
C PRO A 6 -2.18 5.03 -8.41
N THR A 7 -1.03 5.52 -7.92
CA THR A 7 0.16 4.71 -7.66
C THR A 7 -0.11 3.86 -6.41
N PHE A 8 -1.08 2.95 -6.50
CA PHE A 8 -0.98 1.73 -5.71
C PHE A 8 0.28 1.08 -6.21
N SER A 9 1.37 1.15 -5.45
CA SER A 9 2.57 0.46 -5.86
C SER A 9 2.23 -1.01 -6.01
N ASP A 10 2.46 -1.58 -7.19
CA ASP A 10 2.55 -3.03 -7.40
C ASP A 10 3.66 -3.67 -6.53
N ALA A 11 4.22 -2.96 -5.55
CA ALA A 11 5.19 -3.47 -4.59
C ALA A 11 4.69 -4.70 -3.83
N GLY A 12 3.36 -4.81 -3.60
CA GLY A 12 2.73 -6.01 -3.03
C GLY A 12 2.69 -7.21 -4.00
N LEU A 13 2.78 -6.97 -5.31
CA LEU A 13 2.87 -8.01 -6.35
C LEU A 13 4.30 -8.34 -6.77
N ALA A 14 5.26 -7.44 -6.56
CA ALA A 14 6.63 -7.53 -7.09
C ALA A 14 7.63 -8.22 -6.15
N ALA A 15 7.25 -8.57 -4.92
CA ALA A 15 8.16 -9.22 -3.97
C ALA A 15 8.60 -10.65 -4.37
N ALA A 16 7.98 -11.24 -5.40
CA ALA A 16 8.24 -12.63 -5.80
C ALA A 16 8.92 -12.81 -7.17
N SER A 17 9.31 -11.76 -7.89
CA SER A 17 10.03 -11.94 -9.17
C SER A 17 10.98 -10.79 -9.44
N GLY A 18 12.27 -11.11 -9.42
CA GLY A 18 13.34 -10.19 -9.78
C GLY A 18 13.15 -9.56 -11.15
N LYS A 19 13.54 -8.27 -11.22
CA LYS A 19 13.52 -7.36 -12.38
C LYS A 19 12.13 -6.85 -12.78
N ALA A 20 11.59 -5.95 -11.97
CA ALA A 20 10.61 -4.97 -12.42
C ALA A 20 11.33 -3.84 -13.19
N GLY A 21 11.11 -3.78 -14.50
CA GLY A 21 11.37 -2.58 -15.28
C GLY A 21 10.33 -1.52 -14.95
N ALA A 22 10.48 -0.86 -13.80
CA ALA A 22 9.89 0.45 -13.61
C ALA A 22 10.62 1.39 -14.57
N THR A 23 9.90 2.05 -15.47
CA THR A 23 10.41 3.26 -16.11
C THR A 23 10.84 4.19 -14.99
N ALA A 24 12.15 4.37 -14.83
CA ALA A 24 12.73 5.27 -13.85
C ALA A 24 12.07 6.63 -14.05
N ASP A 25 11.41 7.16 -13.01
CA ASP A 25 11.02 8.56 -13.01
C ASP A 25 12.27 9.37 -13.37
N PRO A 26 12.18 10.35 -14.29
CA PRO A 26 13.31 11.21 -14.59
C PRO A 26 13.85 11.74 -13.26
N ALA A 27 15.17 11.69 -13.06
CA ALA A 27 15.79 12.09 -11.80
C ALA A 27 15.30 13.49 -11.43
N LEU A 28 14.36 13.56 -10.48
CA LEU A 28 13.75 14.82 -10.08
C LEU A 28 14.82 15.65 -9.38
N GLU A 29 15.03 16.88 -9.86
CA GLU A 29 15.86 17.83 -9.13
C GLU A 29 15.00 18.44 -8.02
N VAL A 30 15.32 18.10 -6.77
CA VAL A 30 14.51 18.49 -5.60
C VAL A 30 15.37 19.31 -4.64
N ALA A 31 14.81 20.40 -4.12
CA ALA A 31 15.36 21.15 -2.99
C ALA A 31 14.68 20.68 -1.68
N PRO A 32 15.32 19.84 -0.84
CA PRO A 32 14.74 19.38 0.42
C PRO A 32 14.61 20.55 1.39
N PHE A 33 13.50 20.61 2.13
CA PHE A 33 13.28 21.66 3.14
C PHE A 33 12.66 21.14 4.44
N ALA A 34 12.12 19.93 4.45
CA ALA A 34 11.48 19.36 5.62
C ALA A 34 11.79 17.86 5.78
N ARG A 35 11.83 17.42 7.04
CA ARG A 35 11.83 16.03 7.43
C ARG A 35 10.49 15.70 8.07
N LEU A 36 9.85 14.66 7.52
CA LEU A 36 8.55 14.14 7.94
C LEU A 36 8.76 12.79 8.64
N ALA A 37 8.31 12.64 9.87
CA ALA A 37 8.32 11.37 10.59
C ALA A 37 6.89 10.86 10.81
N ILE A 38 6.65 9.59 10.48
CA ILE A 38 5.37 8.89 10.65
C ILE A 38 5.65 7.58 11.39
N GLY A 39 5.32 7.52 12.67
CA GLY A 39 5.74 6.42 13.54
C GLY A 39 7.27 6.37 13.65
N GLU A 40 7.86 5.23 13.30
CA GLU A 40 9.33 5.04 13.32
C GLU A 40 10.00 5.36 11.98
N SER A 41 9.22 5.58 10.92
CA SER A 41 9.73 5.90 9.59
C SER A 41 9.97 7.40 9.43
N ALA A 42 11.07 7.77 8.77
CA ALA A 42 11.42 9.15 8.46
C ALA A 42 11.62 9.35 6.95
N TYR A 43 11.13 10.48 6.47
CA TYR A 43 11.14 10.88 5.07
C TYR A 43 11.64 12.31 4.93
N GLU A 44 12.25 12.63 3.79
CA GLU A 44 12.56 14.00 3.40
C GLU A 44 11.52 14.46 2.39
N VAL A 45 11.11 15.71 2.51
CA VAL A 45 10.17 16.40 1.61
C VAL A 45 10.85 17.63 1.06
N GLY A 46 10.69 17.85 -0.24
CA GLY A 46 11.29 18.96 -0.95
C GLY A 46 10.44 19.46 -2.11
N THR A 47 10.79 20.62 -2.63
CA THR A 47 10.14 21.21 -3.80
C THR A 47 10.89 20.78 -5.05
N VAL A 48 10.17 20.26 -6.04
CA VAL A 48 10.71 19.93 -7.36
C VAL A 48 11.05 21.23 -8.06
N LYS A 49 12.30 21.37 -8.49
CA LYS A 49 12.74 22.50 -9.29
C LYS A 49 12.20 22.30 -10.71
N THR A 50 11.39 23.24 -11.19
CA THR A 50 10.87 23.21 -12.55
C THR A 50 11.27 24.49 -13.26
N ASP A 51 11.85 24.38 -14.45
CA ASP A 51 12.22 25.54 -15.28
C ASP A 51 11.01 26.20 -15.98
N THR A 52 9.79 25.72 -15.71
CA THR A 52 8.60 26.15 -16.43
C THR A 52 7.78 27.09 -15.56
N GLU A 53 7.80 28.39 -15.87
CA GLU A 53 7.00 29.43 -15.19
C GLU A 53 5.48 29.22 -15.27
N ALA A 54 5.02 28.16 -15.95
CA ALA A 54 3.61 27.84 -16.15
C ALA A 54 2.96 27.09 -14.97
N VAL A 55 3.73 26.63 -13.97
CA VAL A 55 3.16 25.92 -12.82
C VAL A 55 2.95 26.90 -11.67
N ASN A 56 1.71 27.39 -11.51
CA ASN A 56 1.32 28.28 -10.40
C ASN A 56 1.37 27.62 -9.00
N ARG A 57 1.80 26.35 -8.90
CA ARG A 57 1.82 25.58 -7.66
C ARG A 57 3.17 24.89 -7.50
N GLU A 58 3.76 25.03 -6.32
CA GLU A 58 4.94 24.25 -5.95
C GLU A 58 4.62 22.76 -5.99
N ILE A 59 5.39 22.00 -6.76
CA ILE A 59 5.30 20.56 -6.82
C ILE A 59 6.17 20.00 -5.70
N LEU A 60 5.59 19.19 -4.83
CA LEU A 60 6.34 18.51 -3.78
C LEU A 60 6.81 17.14 -4.26
N ALA A 61 7.91 16.68 -3.68
CA ALA A 61 8.38 15.32 -3.77
C ALA A 61 8.85 14.84 -2.40
N PHE A 62 8.89 13.52 -2.21
CA PHE A 62 9.40 12.91 -1.02
C PHE A 62 10.35 11.75 -1.32
N ARG A 63 11.14 11.35 -0.33
CA ARG A 63 11.95 10.13 -0.32
C ARG A 63 12.12 9.59 1.10
N SER A 64 12.48 8.32 1.26
CA SER A 64 12.95 7.83 2.55
C SER A 64 14.29 8.48 2.90
N VAL A 65 14.54 8.73 4.18
CA VAL A 65 15.84 9.25 4.61
C VAL A 65 16.94 8.25 4.22
N GLY A 66 17.92 8.72 3.42
CA GLY A 66 19.02 7.90 2.91
C GLY A 66 18.80 7.31 1.52
N ASP A 67 17.60 7.42 0.95
CA ASP A 67 17.34 7.00 -0.43
C ASP A 67 17.78 8.09 -1.43
N GLU A 68 18.10 7.67 -2.65
CA GLU A 68 18.44 8.58 -3.76
C GLU A 68 17.20 8.99 -4.57
N ALA A 69 16.20 8.11 -4.66
CA ALA A 69 15.05 8.29 -5.54
C ALA A 69 13.95 9.16 -4.89
N TRP A 70 13.64 10.29 -5.52
CA TRP A 70 12.50 11.13 -5.19
C TRP A 70 11.23 10.65 -5.90
N LYS A 71 10.10 10.74 -5.20
CA LYS A 71 8.76 10.46 -5.73
C LYS A 71 7.92 11.73 -5.65
N GLN A 72 7.33 12.14 -6.76
CA GLN A 72 6.46 13.30 -6.80
C GLN A 72 5.16 13.06 -6.01
N LEU A 73 4.70 14.08 -5.30
CA LEU A 73 3.43 14.12 -4.60
C LEU A 73 2.37 14.87 -5.42
N LYS A 74 1.12 14.47 -5.27
CA LYS A 74 -0.06 15.20 -5.77
C LYS A 74 -0.47 16.31 -4.80
N ALA A 75 -0.35 16.05 -3.50
CA ALA A 75 -0.60 17.03 -2.45
C ALA A 75 0.50 18.11 -2.46
N GLY A 76 0.06 19.36 -2.38
CA GLY A 76 0.95 20.51 -2.19
C GLY A 76 0.89 21.05 -0.77
N LEU A 77 1.73 22.03 -0.46
CA LEU A 77 1.75 22.68 0.86
C LEU A 77 0.42 23.33 1.21
N ASP A 78 -0.30 23.87 0.22
CA ASP A 78 -1.63 24.49 0.42
C ASP A 78 -2.69 23.49 0.89
N ASP A 79 -2.53 22.19 0.62
CA ASP A 79 -3.42 21.15 1.14
C ASP A 79 -3.15 20.87 2.62
N GLY A 80 -2.01 21.34 3.14
CA GLY A 80 -1.51 21.10 4.49
C GLY A 80 -0.69 19.81 4.61
N TRP A 81 0.03 19.70 5.74
CA TRP A 81 0.93 18.57 6.00
C TRP A 81 0.23 17.23 6.14
N ARG A 82 -1.04 17.21 6.56
CA ARG A 82 -1.76 15.95 6.80
C ARG A 82 -2.06 15.21 5.48
N PRO A 83 -2.61 15.84 4.43
CA PRO A 83 -2.71 15.20 3.11
C PRO A 83 -1.37 14.77 2.52
N VAL A 84 -0.32 15.61 2.65
CA VAL A 84 1.05 15.27 2.22
C VAL A 84 1.54 13.98 2.91
N ALA A 85 1.43 13.91 4.24
CA ALA A 85 1.86 12.75 4.99
C ALA A 85 1.03 11.49 4.69
N ALA A 86 -0.29 11.64 4.47
CA ALA A 86 -1.14 10.52 4.07
C ALA A 86 -0.75 9.96 2.69
N GLU A 87 -0.38 10.83 1.75
CA GLU A 87 0.12 10.40 0.45
C GLU A 87 1.47 9.68 0.56
N VAL A 88 2.38 10.14 1.44
CA VAL A 88 3.63 9.43 1.73
C VAL A 88 3.34 8.03 2.28
N VAL A 89 2.39 7.87 3.21
CA VAL A 89 1.98 6.55 3.73
C VAL A 89 1.56 5.62 2.60
N ARG A 90 0.74 6.10 1.65
CA ARG A 90 0.26 5.29 0.51
C ARG A 90 1.35 4.88 -0.47
N ASN A 91 2.38 5.70 -0.65
CA ASN A 91 3.45 5.46 -1.63
C ASN A 91 4.65 4.67 -1.08
N THR A 92 4.70 4.46 0.23
CA THR A 92 5.84 3.82 0.92
C THR A 92 5.49 2.48 1.54
N ARG A 93 4.25 2.34 2.00
CA ARG A 93 3.74 1.09 2.57
C ARG A 93 2.85 0.43 1.55
N ASP A 94 2.73 -0.90 1.62
CA ASP A 94 1.58 -1.57 1.02
C ASP A 94 0.35 -1.21 1.85
N ALA A 95 -0.20 -0.01 1.59
CA ALA A 95 -1.22 0.60 2.42
C ALA A 95 -2.51 -0.22 2.45
N LEU A 96 -2.86 -0.86 1.34
CA LEU A 96 -3.98 -1.78 1.27
C LEU A 96 -3.71 -3.00 2.15
N HIS A 97 -2.54 -3.63 2.01
CA HIS A 97 -2.18 -4.78 2.83
C HIS A 97 -2.18 -4.43 4.33
N ASP A 98 -1.54 -3.34 4.73
CA ASP A 98 -1.49 -2.88 6.12
C ASP A 98 -2.89 -2.55 6.66
N TYR A 99 -3.72 -1.89 5.86
CA TYR A 99 -5.11 -1.62 6.19
C TYR A 99 -5.89 -2.91 6.47
N VAL A 100 -5.79 -3.90 5.58
CA VAL A 100 -6.45 -5.20 5.76
C VAL A 100 -5.87 -5.91 6.99
N ARG A 101 -4.54 -5.93 7.16
CA ARG A 101 -3.87 -6.58 8.29
C ARG A 101 -4.36 -6.04 9.64
N MET A 102 -4.58 -4.74 9.74
CA MET A 102 -5.02 -4.09 10.98
C MET A 102 -6.51 -4.29 11.26
N HIS A 103 -7.38 -4.29 10.25
CA HIS A 103 -8.84 -4.25 10.43
C HIS A 103 -9.54 -5.58 10.16
N MET A 104 -8.84 -6.55 9.57
CA MET A 104 -9.38 -7.89 9.34
C MET A 104 -9.66 -8.60 10.67
N ILE A 105 -10.88 -9.11 10.79
CA ILE A 105 -11.35 -9.87 11.93
C ILE A 105 -11.60 -11.31 11.49
N ARG A 106 -11.11 -12.26 12.28
CA ARG A 106 -11.45 -13.67 12.12
C ARG A 106 -12.80 -13.94 12.77
N ARG A 107 -13.80 -14.31 11.96
CA ARG A 107 -15.13 -14.71 12.43
C ARG A 107 -15.16 -16.13 12.97
N SER A 108 -14.51 -17.06 12.27
CA SER A 108 -14.47 -18.48 12.66
C SER A 108 -13.29 -19.22 12.04
N GLY A 109 -13.09 -20.47 12.48
CA GLY A 109 -12.00 -21.32 12.04
C GLY A 109 -10.68 -21.06 12.75
N LYS A 110 -9.67 -21.87 12.43
CA LYS A 110 -8.30 -21.72 12.92
C LYS A 110 -7.36 -21.70 11.73
N PHE A 111 -6.27 -20.94 11.86
CA PHE A 111 -5.23 -20.86 10.85
C PHE A 111 -4.32 -22.11 10.90
N HIS A 112 -4.84 -23.25 10.44
CA HIS A 112 -4.10 -24.50 10.26
C HIS A 112 -4.33 -25.04 8.84
N ALA A 113 -3.37 -25.81 8.32
CA ALA A 113 -3.54 -26.47 7.03
C ALA A 113 -4.72 -27.46 7.06
N GLY A 114 -5.54 -27.46 6.01
CA GLY A 114 -6.77 -28.24 5.93
C GLY A 114 -7.99 -27.57 6.57
N ASP A 115 -7.79 -26.59 7.47
CA ASP A 115 -8.88 -25.82 8.05
C ASP A 115 -9.33 -24.69 7.12
N LYS A 116 -10.63 -24.38 7.22
CA LYS A 116 -11.24 -23.19 6.65
C LYS A 116 -11.23 -22.08 7.70
N VAL A 117 -10.92 -20.86 7.28
CA VAL A 117 -10.99 -19.65 8.09
C VAL A 117 -11.95 -18.67 7.44
N SER A 118 -12.90 -18.15 8.22
CA SER A 118 -13.82 -17.09 7.80
C SER A 118 -13.34 -15.75 8.34
N LEU A 119 -13.23 -14.78 7.45
CA LEU A 119 -12.65 -13.46 7.67
C LEU A 119 -13.67 -12.39 7.28
N THR A 120 -13.59 -11.25 7.95
CA THR A 120 -14.42 -10.08 7.66
C THR A 120 -13.60 -8.80 7.81
N LEU A 121 -13.91 -7.82 6.98
CA LEU A 121 -13.40 -6.46 7.09
C LEU A 121 -14.57 -5.51 6.82
N PHE A 122 -15.08 -4.87 7.87
CA PHE A 122 -16.23 -3.96 7.81
C PHE A 122 -17.44 -4.50 7.01
N GLY A 123 -17.73 -5.79 7.13
CA GLY A 123 -18.84 -6.45 6.42
C GLY A 123 -18.48 -7.03 5.06
N PHE A 124 -17.27 -6.75 4.54
CA PHE A 124 -16.70 -7.50 3.44
C PHE A 124 -16.21 -8.85 3.96
N ASP A 125 -16.88 -9.93 3.56
CA ASP A 125 -16.63 -11.28 4.05
C ASP A 125 -15.87 -12.10 3.01
N TRP A 126 -14.94 -12.94 3.46
CA TRP A 126 -14.32 -13.94 2.62
C TRP A 126 -13.85 -15.15 3.43
N GLU A 127 -13.58 -16.23 2.74
CA GLU A 127 -13.08 -17.45 3.33
C GLU A 127 -11.78 -17.85 2.67
N VAL A 128 -10.85 -18.34 3.48
CA VAL A 128 -9.57 -18.87 3.03
C VAL A 128 -9.40 -20.26 3.58
N ARG A 129 -8.87 -21.17 2.75
CA ARG A 129 -8.41 -22.48 3.20
C ARG A 129 -7.11 -22.83 2.51
N VAL A 130 -6.26 -23.53 3.23
CA VAL A 130 -5.07 -24.17 2.65
C VAL A 130 -5.39 -25.66 2.51
N SER A 131 -5.03 -26.24 1.37
CA SER A 131 -5.20 -27.68 1.12
C SER A 131 -4.51 -28.52 2.19
N SER A 132 -5.01 -29.73 2.41
CA SER A 132 -4.44 -30.66 3.40
C SER A 132 -2.99 -31.03 3.13
N ASP A 133 -2.56 -30.98 1.86
CA ASP A 133 -1.16 -31.17 1.45
C ASP A 133 -0.27 -29.94 1.72
N GLY A 134 -0.84 -28.82 2.17
CA GLY A 134 -0.12 -27.58 2.46
C GLY A 134 0.44 -26.88 1.23
N LYS A 135 -0.01 -27.20 0.01
CA LYS A 135 0.59 -26.69 -1.24
C LYS A 135 -0.28 -25.70 -2.01
N ARG A 136 -1.56 -25.57 -1.66
CA ARG A 136 -2.51 -24.74 -2.38
C ARG A 136 -3.31 -23.91 -1.41
N VAL A 137 -3.49 -22.65 -1.73
CA VAL A 137 -4.43 -21.76 -1.04
C VAL A 137 -5.64 -21.54 -1.94
N GLN A 138 -6.82 -21.52 -1.33
CA GLN A 138 -8.07 -21.24 -2.03
C GLN A 138 -8.81 -20.14 -1.29
N VAL A 139 -9.41 -19.25 -2.07
CA VAL A 139 -10.24 -18.14 -1.59
C VAL A 139 -11.66 -18.36 -2.07
N LYS A 140 -12.61 -17.91 -1.26
CA LYS A 140 -14.01 -17.85 -1.61
C LYS A 140 -14.61 -16.54 -1.12
N LEU A 141 -15.24 -15.81 -2.01
CA LEU A 141 -16.11 -14.67 -1.68
C LEU A 141 -17.55 -15.16 -1.44
N PRO A 142 -18.43 -14.31 -0.89
CA PRO A 142 -19.84 -14.64 -0.77
C PRO A 142 -20.39 -14.97 -2.15
N GLU A 143 -21.18 -16.04 -2.24
CA GLU A 143 -21.83 -16.48 -3.48
C GLU A 143 -20.89 -16.96 -4.60
N THR A 144 -19.58 -17.02 -4.39
CA THR A 144 -18.64 -17.60 -5.37
C THR A 144 -18.29 -19.05 -5.05
N ALA A 145 -17.68 -19.75 -6.02
CA ALA A 145 -17.05 -21.03 -5.76
C ALA A 145 -15.70 -20.83 -5.04
N TRP A 146 -15.15 -21.94 -4.53
CA TRP A 146 -13.75 -21.95 -4.09
C TRP A 146 -12.84 -21.87 -5.31
N GLU A 147 -11.92 -20.92 -5.30
CA GLU A 147 -10.99 -20.71 -6.38
C GLU A 147 -9.57 -20.81 -5.86
N GLU A 148 -8.72 -21.52 -6.61
CA GLU A 148 -7.30 -21.64 -6.30
C GLU A 148 -6.60 -20.34 -6.71
N VAL A 149 -5.89 -19.75 -5.76
CA VAL A 149 -4.99 -18.62 -6.00
C VAL A 149 -3.58 -19.13 -6.30
N ASP A 150 -2.67 -18.20 -6.57
CA ASP A 150 -1.29 -18.51 -6.91
C ASP A 150 -0.63 -19.44 -5.88
N ARG A 151 -0.02 -20.52 -6.38
CA ARG A 151 0.65 -21.54 -5.55
C ARG A 151 1.90 -21.01 -4.89
N ALA A 152 2.54 -20.00 -5.47
CA ALA A 152 3.74 -19.40 -4.93
C ALA A 152 3.48 -18.75 -3.56
N LEU A 153 2.25 -18.27 -3.32
CA LEU A 153 1.89 -17.62 -2.05
C LEU A 153 2.13 -18.49 -0.82
N VAL A 154 1.89 -19.81 -0.93
CA VAL A 154 2.09 -20.72 0.22
C VAL A 154 3.58 -20.90 0.57
N GLN A 155 4.47 -20.63 -0.40
CA GLN A 155 5.92 -20.65 -0.17
C GLN A 155 6.44 -19.29 0.30
N GLU A 156 5.81 -18.20 -0.14
CA GLU A 156 6.17 -16.83 0.20
C GLU A 156 5.75 -16.44 1.63
N TYR A 157 4.61 -16.93 2.09
CA TYR A 157 4.02 -16.54 3.37
C TYR A 157 3.91 -17.72 4.34
N SER A 158 4.77 -17.73 5.35
CA SER A 158 4.70 -18.71 6.45
C SER A 158 3.63 -18.37 7.49
N ASP A 159 3.30 -17.08 7.63
CA ASP A 159 2.21 -16.63 8.49
C ASP A 159 0.88 -16.73 7.75
N MET A 160 -0.05 -17.49 8.32
CA MET A 160 -1.35 -17.77 7.70
C MET A 160 -2.28 -16.54 7.63
N LYS A 161 -2.12 -15.57 8.52
CA LYS A 161 -2.84 -14.30 8.46
C LYS A 161 -2.35 -13.50 7.25
N GLU A 162 -1.04 -13.41 7.07
CA GLU A 162 -0.42 -12.73 5.92
C GLU A 162 -0.78 -13.43 4.60
N LEU A 163 -0.72 -14.77 4.58
CA LEU A 163 -1.17 -15.58 3.45
C LEU A 163 -2.62 -15.28 3.08
N ALA A 164 -3.51 -15.15 4.06
CA ALA A 164 -4.93 -14.87 3.80
C ALA A 164 -5.17 -13.48 3.19
N ILE A 165 -4.35 -12.49 3.55
CA ILE A 165 -4.40 -11.14 2.99
C ILE A 165 -3.87 -11.16 1.56
N ALA A 166 -2.69 -11.73 1.34
CA ALA A 166 -2.07 -11.87 0.02
C ALA A 166 -2.97 -12.65 -0.94
N ALA A 167 -3.61 -13.72 -0.45
CA ALA A 167 -4.57 -14.50 -1.20
C ALA A 167 -5.80 -13.67 -1.64
N LEU A 168 -6.36 -12.83 -0.76
CA LEU A 168 -7.46 -11.93 -1.13
C LEU A 168 -7.06 -10.92 -2.21
N ILE A 169 -5.91 -10.27 -2.04
CA ILE A 169 -5.41 -9.25 -2.98
C ILE A 169 -5.12 -9.88 -4.34
N ARG A 170 -4.52 -11.08 -4.37
CA ARG A 170 -4.25 -11.82 -5.61
C ARG A 170 -5.53 -12.32 -6.27
N PHE A 171 -6.50 -12.77 -5.48
CA PHE A 171 -7.78 -13.27 -5.97
C PHE A 171 -8.60 -12.16 -6.64
N SER A 172 -8.62 -10.96 -6.06
CA SER A 172 -9.35 -9.81 -6.59
C SER A 172 -8.40 -8.62 -6.79
N PRO A 173 -7.74 -8.50 -7.94
CA PRO A 173 -6.85 -7.37 -8.22
C PRO A 173 -7.56 -6.01 -8.15
N SER A 174 -8.88 -5.98 -8.39
CA SER A 174 -9.72 -4.78 -8.26
C SER A 174 -10.11 -4.43 -6.82
N ILE A 175 -9.72 -5.22 -5.82
CA ILE A 175 -10.10 -5.01 -4.41
C ILE A 175 -9.62 -3.66 -3.87
N HIS A 176 -8.55 -3.10 -4.45
CA HIS A 176 -8.09 -1.74 -4.12
C HIS A 176 -9.19 -0.69 -4.30
N LYS A 177 -10.05 -0.82 -5.33
CA LYS A 177 -11.17 0.10 -5.57
C LYS A 177 -12.28 -0.03 -4.54
N VAL A 178 -12.44 -1.22 -3.96
CA VAL A 178 -13.45 -1.49 -2.94
C VAL A 178 -13.07 -0.80 -1.63
N PHE A 179 -11.77 -0.73 -1.33
CA PHE A 179 -11.26 -0.17 -0.07
C PHE A 179 -10.56 1.18 -0.24
N GLU A 180 -10.61 1.82 -1.41
CA GLU A 180 -9.84 3.05 -1.71
C GLU A 180 -10.16 4.16 -0.71
N ASP A 181 -11.45 4.50 -0.55
CA ASP A 181 -11.90 5.55 0.37
C ASP A 181 -11.53 5.25 1.83
N ASP A 182 -11.63 3.98 2.23
CA ASP A 182 -11.31 3.54 3.58
C ASP A 182 -9.81 3.58 3.87
N VAL A 183 -8.99 3.15 2.91
CA VAL A 183 -7.53 3.21 2.97
C VAL A 183 -7.08 4.67 3.01
N ASP A 184 -7.72 5.55 2.25
CA ASP A 184 -7.47 6.99 2.29
C ASP A 184 -7.81 7.60 3.65
N ALA A 185 -9.00 7.30 4.18
CA ALA A 185 -9.41 7.75 5.50
C ALA A 185 -8.50 7.19 6.61
N TRP A 186 -8.01 5.97 6.45
CA TRP A 186 -7.04 5.35 7.37
C TRP A 186 -5.66 6.01 7.27
N ALA A 187 -5.13 6.24 6.07
CA ALA A 187 -3.86 6.94 5.87
C ALA A 187 -3.90 8.35 6.46
N LEU A 188 -5.01 9.07 6.28
CA LEU A 188 -5.24 10.38 6.92
C LEU A 188 -5.27 10.32 8.45
N ARG A 189 -5.73 9.21 9.05
CA ARG A 189 -5.68 9.01 10.50
C ARG A 189 -4.25 8.73 10.97
N LEU A 190 -3.48 7.91 10.26
CA LEU A 190 -2.07 7.69 10.56
C LEU A 190 -1.26 8.98 10.45
N ALA A 191 -1.50 9.76 9.40
CA ALA A 191 -0.86 11.05 9.15
C ALA A 191 -1.13 12.09 10.25
N ALA A 192 -2.19 11.94 11.04
CA ALA A 192 -2.46 12.85 12.16
C ALA A 192 -1.41 12.75 13.27
N GLY A 193 -0.69 11.62 13.36
CA GLY A 193 0.44 11.44 14.28
C GLY A 193 1.79 11.84 13.67
N ALA A 194 1.82 12.41 12.47
CA ALA A 194 3.06 12.79 11.81
C ALA A 194 3.69 14.03 12.46
N SER A 195 5.01 14.06 12.52
CA SER A 195 5.77 15.25 12.92
C SER A 195 6.58 15.78 11.75
N VAL A 196 6.69 17.10 11.68
CA VAL A 196 7.40 17.82 10.62
C VAL A 196 8.47 18.70 11.26
N THR A 197 9.69 18.58 10.78
CA THR A 197 10.83 19.39 11.23
C THR A 197 11.51 20.03 10.02
N PRO A 198 11.91 21.30 10.10
CA PRO A 198 12.64 21.95 9.01
C PRO A 198 14.04 21.34 8.85
N ILE A 199 14.51 21.23 7.62
CA ILE A 199 15.91 20.95 7.31
C ILE A 199 16.61 22.31 7.21
N MET A 200 17.58 22.55 8.10
CA MET A 200 18.43 23.74 8.09
C MET A 200 19.67 23.53 7.22
#